data_AF-A0A8P4FWP8-F1
#
_entry.id   AF-A0A8P4FWP8-F1
#
_cell.length_a   1.000
_cell.length_b   1.000
_cell.length_c   1.000
_cell.angle_alpha   90.00
_cell.angle_beta   90.00
_cell.angle_gamma   90.00
#
_symmetry.space_group_name_H-M   'P 1'
#
loop_
_entity.id
_entity.type
_entity.pdbx_description
1 polymer ?
#
loop_
_entity_poly.entity_id
_entity_poly.type
_entity_poly.pdbx_seq_one_letter_code
_entity_poly.pdbx_strand_id
1 'polypeptide(L)'
;MAQLVECVPNFSEGRNKEVIDAISAAISGTSGCSLLDVDPGASTNRTVYTFVGSPDAVVEGALNAARQAFSLIDMSKHSGEHPRTGALDVCPFIPVQNVSMDDCINCANVFGQKLADMLSVPVYLYGEAARKETRRSLPSVRAGEYEALPEKLKRDGWAPDFGPAEFVPSWGATVTGARKFLIAYNVNLIGTKEQAHRIALDVREQGRGKDQPGRLQKVQGMGWYLDEANIAQVSTNILDYELTPLHTVYEEIRRDAEDLKLPVVGSQIVGLIPLKALLDSADFYIQRDRLFILEEEHKVRLVISKLGLDSLGPFNPKERIIEYMVRSQEDSQLVSLSLQQFVRSVGARTAAPGGGSVSAAVAALGAALGAMVGQMTYGKRQFENLDGVMRRLIPPFHEAMNELLLMVDADAAAFNGYMAALKMPKNTAEEIKRRQAAMQAGLQQAVGVPLALAERISVLWPSLKEMVVYGNIACKSDAQVAAKALEAAVFGAYYNVTINLKDIADAAFKTAVTVYKHFSLLALAL
;
A
#
# COMPACT_ATOMS: atom_id res chain seq x y z
N MET A 1 -7.59 14.50 5.66
CA MET A 1 -6.34 13.75 5.43
C MET A 1 -5.85 14.08 4.03
N ALA A 2 -4.54 14.07 3.80
CA ALA A 2 -3.98 14.40 2.49
C ALA A 2 -4.38 13.34 1.44
N GLN A 3 -4.60 13.80 0.21
CA GLN A 3 -4.78 12.93 -0.96
C GLN A 3 -3.40 12.56 -1.50
N LEU A 4 -3.14 11.27 -1.66
CA LEU A 4 -1.87 10.77 -2.15
C LEU A 4 -2.07 9.84 -3.35
N VAL A 5 -1.44 10.21 -4.45
CA VAL A 5 -1.35 9.42 -5.69
C VAL A 5 0.11 9.04 -5.88
N GLU A 6 0.36 7.79 -6.25
CA GLU A 6 1.65 7.34 -6.76
C GLU A 6 1.65 7.50 -8.29
N CYS A 7 2.74 8.07 -8.82
CA CYS A 7 3.02 8.15 -10.23
C CYS A 7 4.34 7.43 -10.52
N VAL A 8 4.29 6.51 -11.49
CA VAL A 8 5.43 5.61 -11.78
C VAL A 8 5.87 5.72 -13.25
N PRO A 9 6.40 6.86 -13.72
CA PRO A 9 6.79 6.97 -15.12
C PRO A 9 7.99 6.10 -15.45
N ASN A 10 7.93 5.45 -16.60
CA ASN A 10 8.94 4.53 -17.08
C ASN A 10 9.63 5.13 -18.31
N PHE A 11 10.88 5.57 -18.14
CA PHE A 11 11.66 6.20 -19.19
C PHE A 11 12.63 5.21 -19.84
N SER A 12 12.79 5.32 -21.15
CA SER A 12 13.68 4.49 -21.98
C SER A 12 15.12 5.02 -21.94
N GLU A 13 15.72 4.97 -20.75
CA GLU A 13 17.13 5.23 -20.50
C GLU A 13 17.51 4.50 -19.21
N GLY A 14 18.58 3.70 -19.22
CA GLY A 14 19.05 2.97 -18.03
C GLY A 14 20.57 2.97 -17.87
N ARG A 15 21.29 3.77 -18.66
CA ARG A 15 22.75 3.77 -18.76
C ARG A 15 23.34 5.16 -18.54
N ASN A 16 22.77 6.19 -19.15
CA ASN A 16 23.27 7.56 -19.03
C ASN A 16 22.77 8.22 -17.74
N LYS A 17 23.68 8.31 -16.76
CA LYS A 17 23.39 8.89 -15.45
C LYS A 17 22.98 10.37 -15.52
N GLU A 18 23.54 11.15 -16.45
CA GLU A 18 23.20 12.57 -16.58
C GLU A 18 21.74 12.76 -16.99
N VAL A 19 21.24 11.91 -17.91
CA VAL A 19 19.84 11.91 -18.30
C VAL A 19 18.96 11.46 -17.15
N ILE A 20 19.37 10.40 -16.44
CA ILE A 20 18.61 9.87 -15.32
C ILE A 20 18.44 10.91 -14.21
N ASP A 21 19.54 11.54 -13.81
CA ASP A 21 19.60 12.54 -12.74
C ASP A 21 18.84 13.82 -13.14
N ALA A 22 18.89 14.23 -14.41
CA ALA A 22 18.14 15.39 -14.90
C ALA A 22 16.62 15.17 -14.81
N ILE A 23 16.14 13.98 -15.18
CA ILE A 23 14.72 13.62 -15.05
C ILE A 23 14.32 13.54 -13.56
N SER A 24 15.16 12.94 -12.71
CA SER A 24 14.96 12.92 -11.25
C SER A 24 14.82 14.32 -10.67
N ALA A 25 15.71 15.23 -11.06
CA ALA A 25 15.71 16.62 -10.59
C ALA A 25 14.45 17.38 -11.03
N ALA A 26 13.94 17.13 -12.23
CA ALA A 26 12.69 17.72 -12.71
C ALA A 26 11.48 17.28 -11.87
N ILE A 27 11.44 16.01 -11.44
CA ILE A 27 10.39 15.50 -10.56
C ILE A 27 10.53 16.11 -9.16
N SER A 28 11.70 15.98 -8.54
CA SER A 28 11.97 16.46 -7.17
C SER A 28 11.86 17.97 -7.03
N GLY A 29 12.11 18.73 -8.10
CA GLY A 29 11.93 20.18 -8.13
C GLY A 29 10.47 20.63 -8.24
N THR A 30 9.53 19.70 -8.49
CA THR A 30 8.10 20.03 -8.60
C THR A 30 7.46 20.12 -7.22
N SER A 31 6.86 21.29 -6.91
CA SER A 31 6.20 21.53 -5.64
C SER A 31 5.07 20.51 -5.39
N GLY A 32 5.05 19.91 -4.21
CA GLY A 32 4.05 18.92 -3.81
C GLY A 32 4.34 17.49 -4.27
N CYS A 33 5.45 17.25 -4.98
CA CYS A 33 5.96 15.89 -5.28
C CYS A 33 7.06 15.48 -4.31
N SER A 34 7.05 14.21 -3.92
CA SER A 34 8.17 13.54 -3.24
C SER A 34 8.66 12.39 -4.11
N LEU A 35 9.87 12.52 -4.67
CA LEU A 35 10.53 11.42 -5.36
C LEU A 35 10.94 10.36 -4.33
N LEU A 36 10.40 9.15 -4.48
CA LEU A 36 10.62 8.05 -3.54
C LEU A 36 11.76 7.15 -4.01
N ASP A 37 11.75 6.77 -5.28
CA ASP A 37 12.71 5.80 -5.81
C ASP A 37 13.03 6.06 -7.29
N VAL A 38 14.24 5.67 -7.69
CA VAL A 38 14.74 5.71 -9.07
C VAL A 38 15.51 4.43 -9.32
N ASP A 39 14.94 3.53 -10.13
CA ASP A 39 15.44 2.18 -10.37
C ASP A 39 15.90 2.02 -11.83
N PRO A 40 17.19 2.31 -12.13
CA PRO A 40 17.76 2.16 -13.47
C PRO A 40 18.24 0.73 -13.73
N GLY A 41 17.81 0.13 -14.84
CA GLY A 41 18.33 -1.15 -15.32
C GLY A 41 19.13 -0.99 -16.62
N ALA A 42 20.42 -1.36 -16.58
CA ALA A 42 21.35 -1.17 -17.70
C ALA A 42 21.06 -2.11 -18.88
N SER A 43 20.79 -3.39 -18.60
CA SER A 43 20.41 -4.39 -19.61
C SER A 43 19.00 -4.17 -20.16
N THR A 44 18.05 -3.80 -19.30
CA THR A 44 16.70 -3.39 -19.71
C THR A 44 16.69 -2.05 -20.45
N ASN A 45 17.76 -1.25 -20.31
CA ASN A 45 17.91 0.13 -20.77
C ASN A 45 16.67 0.99 -20.49
N ARG A 46 16.24 0.98 -19.22
CA ARG A 46 15.02 1.60 -18.74
C ARG A 46 15.20 2.02 -17.30
N THR A 47 14.63 3.16 -16.93
CA THR A 47 14.57 3.62 -15.54
C THR A 47 13.13 3.81 -15.13
N VAL A 48 12.78 3.22 -13.98
CA VAL A 48 11.49 3.39 -13.34
C VAL A 48 11.65 4.45 -12.26
N TYR A 49 10.89 5.53 -12.35
CA TYR A 49 10.84 6.55 -11.32
C TYR A 49 9.55 6.37 -10.53
N THR A 50 9.62 6.51 -9.22
CA THR A 50 8.44 6.40 -8.35
C THR A 50 8.36 7.64 -7.48
N PHE A 51 7.26 8.36 -7.55
CA PHE A 51 7.03 9.54 -6.73
C PHE A 51 5.56 9.65 -6.32
N VAL A 52 5.33 10.37 -5.21
CA VAL A 52 3.99 10.57 -4.66
C VAL A 52 3.68 12.05 -4.47
N GLY A 53 2.40 12.39 -4.47
CA GLY A 53 1.93 13.75 -4.25
C GLY A 53 0.41 13.86 -4.34
N SER A 54 -0.12 15.08 -4.25
CA SER A 54 -1.53 15.34 -4.55
C SER A 54 -1.83 15.09 -6.03
N PRO A 55 -3.10 14.83 -6.42
CA PRO A 55 -3.49 14.58 -7.81
C PRO A 55 -2.92 15.60 -8.81
N ASP A 56 -3.00 16.90 -8.50
CA ASP A 56 -2.48 17.95 -9.38
C ASP A 56 -0.95 17.99 -9.41
N ALA A 57 -0.31 17.83 -8.24
CA ALA A 57 1.15 17.89 -8.14
C ALA A 57 1.79 16.76 -8.94
N VAL A 58 1.26 15.53 -8.87
CA VAL A 58 1.85 14.40 -9.58
C VAL A 58 1.75 14.52 -11.09
N VAL A 59 0.68 15.13 -11.60
CA VAL A 59 0.51 15.40 -13.04
C VAL A 59 1.56 16.41 -13.51
N GLU A 60 1.76 17.50 -12.76
CA GLU A 60 2.80 18.49 -13.10
C GLU A 60 4.21 17.89 -13.01
N GLY A 61 4.48 17.04 -12.00
CA GLY A 61 5.76 16.34 -11.87
C GLY A 61 6.05 15.44 -13.06
N ALA A 62 5.04 14.68 -13.51
CA ALA A 62 5.15 13.81 -14.69
C ALA A 62 5.37 14.61 -15.98
N LEU A 63 4.70 15.77 -16.14
CA LEU A 63 4.89 16.65 -17.31
C LEU A 63 6.29 17.28 -17.33
N ASN A 64 6.78 17.72 -16.17
CA ASN A 64 8.13 18.28 -16.05
C ASN A 64 9.21 17.24 -16.39
N ALA A 65 9.04 16.01 -15.89
CA ALA A 65 9.90 14.87 -16.23
C ALA A 65 9.88 14.59 -17.74
N ALA A 66 8.69 14.52 -18.35
CA ALA A 66 8.54 14.28 -19.77
C ALA A 66 9.18 15.38 -20.63
N ARG A 67 9.03 16.65 -20.24
CA ARG A 67 9.68 17.78 -20.92
C ARG A 67 11.20 17.67 -20.89
N GLN A 68 11.76 17.26 -19.76
CA GLN A 68 13.20 17.07 -19.63
C GLN A 68 13.69 15.87 -20.45
N ALA A 69 12.96 14.76 -20.45
CA ALA A 69 13.29 13.59 -21.25
C ALA A 69 13.22 13.89 -22.77
N PHE A 70 12.29 14.73 -23.21
CA PHE A 70 12.09 15.03 -24.63
C PHE A 70 13.31 15.69 -25.29
N SER A 71 14.10 16.45 -24.52
CA SER A 71 15.33 17.06 -25.02
C SER A 71 16.57 16.17 -24.87
N LEU A 72 16.50 15.11 -24.07
CA LEU A 72 17.66 14.31 -23.68
C LEU A 72 17.67 12.89 -24.27
N ILE A 73 16.50 12.31 -24.56
CA ILE A 73 16.35 10.95 -25.08
C ILE A 73 16.07 10.98 -26.58
N ASP A 74 16.78 10.14 -27.33
CA ASP A 74 16.58 9.91 -28.75
C ASP A 74 16.28 8.42 -29.00
N MET A 75 14.98 8.09 -29.13
CA MET A 75 14.52 6.72 -29.34
C MET A 75 15.05 6.07 -30.61
N SER A 76 15.48 6.84 -31.62
CA SER A 76 16.08 6.29 -32.84
C SER A 76 17.41 5.54 -32.58
N LYS A 77 18.04 5.81 -31.43
CA LYS A 77 19.30 5.18 -30.99
C LYS A 77 19.10 4.23 -29.81
N HIS A 78 17.88 4.09 -29.32
CA HIS A 78 17.58 3.30 -28.12
C HIS A 78 17.39 1.81 -28.44
N SER A 79 18.06 0.95 -27.68
CA SER A 79 17.82 -0.49 -27.62
C SER A 79 17.99 -1.03 -26.20
N GLY A 80 17.19 -2.03 -25.83
CA GLY A 80 17.24 -2.68 -24.51
C GLY A 80 16.42 -3.97 -24.48
N GLU A 81 16.67 -4.82 -23.48
CA GLU A 81 15.99 -6.12 -23.34
C GLU A 81 14.49 -5.98 -22.97
N HIS A 82 14.11 -4.86 -22.36
CA HIS A 82 12.73 -4.61 -21.98
C HIS A 82 11.96 -3.97 -23.15
N PRO A 83 10.76 -4.47 -23.52
CA PRO A 83 10.03 -3.91 -24.66
C PRO A 83 9.68 -2.44 -24.41
N ARG A 84 9.61 -1.61 -25.44
CA ARG A 84 9.34 -0.16 -25.27
C ARG A 84 8.70 0.46 -26.50
N THR A 85 7.82 1.44 -26.31
CA THR A 85 7.20 2.19 -27.42
C THR A 85 7.61 3.66 -27.49
N GLY A 86 8.20 4.22 -26.45
CA GLY A 86 8.64 5.62 -26.49
C GLY A 86 9.56 6.00 -25.34
N ALA A 87 10.14 7.20 -25.44
CA ALA A 87 11.08 7.75 -24.46
C ALA A 87 10.47 7.79 -23.05
N LEU A 88 9.19 8.14 -22.96
CA LEU A 88 8.32 7.83 -21.83
C LEU A 88 7.34 6.74 -22.28
N ASP A 89 7.65 5.48 -21.95
CA ASP A 89 6.92 4.30 -22.40
C ASP A 89 5.52 4.24 -21.78
N VAL A 90 5.47 4.25 -20.44
CA VAL A 90 4.23 4.24 -19.67
C VAL A 90 4.32 5.16 -18.46
N CYS A 91 3.25 5.94 -18.22
CA CYS A 91 3.10 6.84 -17.08
C CYS A 91 1.75 6.58 -16.39
N PRO A 92 1.70 5.64 -15.42
CA PRO A 92 0.50 5.31 -14.66
C PRO A 92 0.34 6.14 -13.39
N PHE A 93 -0.92 6.36 -13.01
CA PHE A 93 -1.35 6.95 -11.75
C PHE A 93 -2.09 5.91 -10.90
N ILE A 94 -1.68 5.76 -9.64
CA ILE A 94 -2.16 4.71 -8.73
C ILE A 94 -2.68 5.35 -7.43
N PRO A 95 -3.87 4.95 -6.94
CA PRO A 95 -4.39 5.48 -5.68
C PRO A 95 -3.58 4.92 -4.50
N VAL A 96 -3.13 5.79 -3.59
CA VAL A 96 -2.41 5.39 -2.36
C VAL A 96 -3.23 5.68 -1.11
N GLN A 97 -3.64 6.94 -0.90
CA GLN A 97 -4.30 7.37 0.33
C GLN A 97 -5.37 8.42 0.05
N ASN A 98 -6.61 8.17 0.50
CA ASN A 98 -7.77 9.07 0.31
C ASN A 98 -8.02 9.51 -1.14
N VAL A 99 -7.66 8.66 -2.11
CA VAL A 99 -7.86 8.90 -3.53
C VAL A 99 -8.58 7.70 -4.14
N SER A 100 -9.58 7.96 -4.98
CA SER A 100 -10.33 6.93 -5.70
C SER A 100 -9.66 6.55 -7.02
N MET A 101 -10.08 5.43 -7.62
CA MET A 101 -9.64 5.10 -8.98
C MET A 101 -10.07 6.17 -9.99
N ASP A 102 -11.25 6.76 -9.82
CA ASP A 102 -11.77 7.82 -10.71
C ASP A 102 -10.90 9.07 -10.70
N ASP A 103 -10.38 9.45 -9.53
CA ASP A 103 -9.42 10.55 -9.40
C ASP A 103 -8.13 10.25 -10.19
N CYS A 104 -7.61 9.02 -10.11
CA CYS A 104 -6.44 8.60 -10.88
C CYS A 104 -6.71 8.54 -12.39
N ILE A 105 -7.92 8.12 -12.80
CA ILE A 105 -8.37 8.19 -14.20
C ILE A 105 -8.37 9.65 -14.67
N ASN A 106 -8.83 10.57 -13.84
CA ASN A 106 -8.79 12.00 -14.14
C ASN A 106 -7.33 12.49 -14.30
N CYS A 107 -6.41 12.13 -13.40
CA CYS A 107 -4.99 12.43 -13.55
C CYS A 107 -4.42 11.95 -14.89
N ALA A 108 -4.73 10.72 -15.29
CA ALA A 108 -4.27 10.16 -16.56
C ALA A 108 -4.82 10.92 -17.78
N ASN A 109 -6.08 11.33 -17.75
CA ASN A 109 -6.68 12.13 -18.82
C ASN A 109 -6.04 13.53 -18.91
N VAL A 110 -5.87 14.21 -17.76
CA VAL A 110 -5.26 15.54 -17.71
C VAL A 110 -3.80 15.49 -18.17
N PHE A 111 -3.03 14.51 -17.67
CA PHE A 111 -1.65 14.29 -18.10
C PHE A 111 -1.58 14.01 -19.60
N GLY A 112 -2.41 13.09 -20.11
CA GLY A 112 -2.40 12.69 -21.52
C GLY A 112 -2.70 13.85 -22.47
N GLN A 113 -3.71 14.67 -22.15
CA GLN A 113 -4.05 15.85 -22.92
C GLN A 113 -2.91 16.89 -22.89
N LYS A 114 -2.44 17.28 -21.70
CA LYS A 114 -1.39 18.29 -21.55
C LYS A 114 -0.06 17.85 -22.18
N LEU A 115 0.30 16.58 -22.08
CA LEU A 115 1.51 16.02 -22.67
C LEU A 115 1.46 16.10 -24.21
N ALA A 116 0.34 15.68 -24.78
CA ALA A 116 0.11 15.74 -26.21
C ALA A 116 0.16 17.19 -26.74
N ASP A 117 -0.47 18.13 -26.05
CA ASP A 117 -0.46 19.54 -26.42
C ASP A 117 0.95 20.15 -26.30
N MET A 118 1.72 19.74 -25.30
CA MET A 118 3.07 20.25 -25.04
C MET A 118 4.11 19.73 -26.04
N LEU A 119 4.04 18.46 -26.42
CA LEU A 119 5.11 17.79 -27.19
C LEU A 119 4.68 17.41 -28.61
N SER A 120 3.39 17.52 -28.94
CA SER A 120 2.82 17.07 -30.23
C SER A 120 3.12 15.60 -30.54
N VAL A 121 2.95 14.72 -29.53
CA VAL A 121 3.24 13.28 -29.62
C VAL A 121 1.95 12.45 -29.48
N PRO A 122 1.89 11.23 -30.06
CA PRO A 122 0.76 10.34 -29.89
C PRO A 122 0.72 9.76 -28.47
N VAL A 123 -0.42 9.91 -27.80
CA VAL A 123 -0.65 9.40 -26.44
C VAL A 123 -1.86 8.45 -26.40
N TYR A 124 -1.69 7.30 -25.77
CA TYR A 124 -2.74 6.28 -25.60
C TYR A 124 -3.14 6.14 -24.15
N LEU A 125 -4.44 5.94 -23.91
CA LEU A 125 -4.96 5.59 -22.59
C LEU A 125 -5.00 4.07 -22.40
N TYR A 126 -4.51 3.59 -21.25
CA TYR A 126 -4.54 2.17 -20.88
C TYR A 126 -5.11 1.94 -19.47
N GLY A 127 -5.25 0.65 -19.09
CA GLY A 127 -5.74 0.27 -17.77
C GLY A 127 -7.17 0.72 -17.55
N GLU A 128 -7.47 1.19 -16.34
CA GLU A 128 -8.81 1.68 -15.98
C GLU A 128 -9.19 2.98 -16.72
N ALA A 129 -8.22 3.67 -17.33
CA ALA A 129 -8.48 4.86 -18.15
C ALA A 129 -8.72 4.55 -19.64
N ALA A 130 -8.56 3.29 -20.07
CA ALA A 130 -8.68 2.91 -21.47
C ALA A 130 -10.10 3.15 -22.02
N ARG A 131 -10.20 3.86 -23.15
CA ARG A 131 -11.50 4.09 -23.84
C ARG A 131 -11.98 2.89 -24.65
N LYS A 132 -11.06 1.96 -24.96
CA LYS A 132 -11.32 0.75 -25.74
C LYS A 132 -10.80 -0.45 -24.97
N GLU A 133 -11.59 -1.53 -24.91
CA GLU A 133 -11.18 -2.75 -24.19
C GLU A 133 -9.86 -3.32 -24.70
N THR A 134 -9.61 -3.20 -26.02
CA THR A 134 -8.35 -3.64 -26.65
C THR A 134 -7.11 -2.89 -26.15
N ARG A 135 -7.27 -1.72 -25.53
CA ARG A 135 -6.18 -0.88 -24.98
C ARG A 135 -6.02 -1.03 -23.47
N ARG A 136 -6.90 -1.79 -22.79
CA ARG A 136 -6.80 -1.99 -21.34
C ARG A 136 -5.48 -2.67 -20.94
N SER A 137 -5.02 -3.62 -21.74
CA SER A 137 -3.74 -4.32 -21.55
C SER A 137 -2.57 -3.54 -22.15
N LEU A 138 -1.60 -3.15 -21.31
CA LEU A 138 -0.39 -2.46 -21.76
C LEU A 138 0.40 -3.24 -22.82
N PRO A 139 0.64 -4.56 -22.71
CA PRO A 139 1.25 -5.36 -23.77
C PRO A 139 0.53 -5.27 -25.13
N SER A 140 -0.80 -5.14 -25.13
CA SER A 140 -1.58 -4.93 -26.37
C SER A 140 -1.23 -3.59 -27.01
N VAL A 141 -1.18 -2.51 -26.21
CA VAL A 141 -0.79 -1.18 -26.68
C VAL A 141 0.67 -1.15 -27.12
N ARG A 142 1.55 -1.93 -26.49
CA ARG A 142 2.98 -2.07 -26.82
C ARG A 142 3.30 -3.08 -27.92
N ALA A 143 2.31 -3.75 -28.50
CA ALA A 143 2.55 -4.75 -29.53
C ALA A 143 3.30 -4.15 -30.72
N GLY A 144 4.46 -4.75 -31.03
CA GLY A 144 5.38 -4.32 -32.08
C GLY A 144 6.36 -3.20 -31.69
N GLU A 145 6.29 -2.72 -30.44
CA GLU A 145 7.25 -1.76 -29.86
C GLU A 145 7.37 -0.45 -30.65
N TYR A 146 8.50 0.25 -30.50
CA TYR A 146 8.83 1.49 -31.19
C TYR A 146 8.82 1.32 -32.72
N GLU A 147 9.35 0.20 -33.22
CA GLU A 147 9.52 -0.08 -34.65
C GLU A 147 8.19 -0.22 -35.40
N ALA A 148 7.11 -0.63 -34.72
CA ALA A 148 5.79 -0.76 -35.34
C ALA A 148 5.03 0.57 -35.44
N LEU A 149 5.43 1.62 -34.71
CA LEU A 149 4.67 2.88 -34.65
C LEU A 149 4.44 3.56 -36.01
N PRO A 150 5.43 3.66 -36.93
CA PRO A 150 5.22 4.32 -38.22
C PRO A 150 4.07 3.73 -39.05
N GLU A 151 3.87 2.41 -38.97
CA GLU A 151 2.78 1.72 -39.67
C GLU A 151 1.50 1.62 -38.84
N LYS A 152 1.64 1.54 -37.51
CA LYS A 152 0.51 1.43 -36.59
C LYS A 152 -0.30 2.73 -36.53
N LEU A 153 0.36 3.89 -36.53
CA LEU A 153 -0.29 5.21 -36.49
C LEU A 153 -1.14 5.51 -37.74
N LYS A 154 -0.83 4.87 -38.88
CA LYS A 154 -1.58 5.02 -40.14
C LYS A 154 -2.90 4.23 -40.17
N ARG A 155 -3.16 3.35 -39.19
CA ARG A 155 -4.34 2.47 -39.18
C ARG A 155 -5.48 3.13 -38.41
N ASP A 156 -6.67 3.18 -38.99
CA ASP A 156 -7.87 3.80 -38.39
C ASP A 156 -8.21 3.25 -36.98
N GLY A 157 -7.94 1.97 -36.72
CA GLY A 157 -8.17 1.36 -35.40
C GLY A 157 -7.21 1.83 -34.30
N TRP A 158 -6.08 2.45 -34.69
CA TRP A 158 -4.97 2.82 -33.83
C TRP A 158 -4.76 4.33 -33.70
N ALA A 159 -5.74 5.17 -34.07
CA ALA A 159 -5.69 6.59 -33.75
C ALA A 159 -5.44 6.82 -32.23
N PRO A 160 -4.49 7.69 -31.83
CA PRO A 160 -4.19 7.94 -30.43
C PRO A 160 -5.39 8.57 -29.70
N ASP A 161 -5.44 8.42 -28.38
CA ASP A 161 -6.52 9.00 -27.57
C ASP A 161 -6.33 10.52 -27.39
N PHE A 162 -5.07 10.98 -27.42
CA PHE A 162 -4.67 12.38 -27.44
C PHE A 162 -3.47 12.59 -28.38
N GLY A 163 -3.35 13.80 -28.93
CA GLY A 163 -2.26 14.19 -29.82
C GLY A 163 -2.44 13.74 -31.28
N PRO A 164 -1.54 14.16 -32.17
CA PRO A 164 -1.62 13.82 -33.58
C PRO A 164 -1.22 12.35 -33.82
N ALA A 165 -1.78 11.74 -34.87
CA ALA A 165 -1.36 10.43 -35.36
C ALA A 165 -0.04 10.52 -36.18
N GLU A 166 0.94 11.26 -35.66
CA GLU A 166 2.21 11.54 -36.32
C GLU A 166 3.35 10.83 -35.58
N PHE A 167 4.28 10.26 -36.34
CA PHE A 167 5.43 9.57 -35.76
C PHE A 167 6.56 10.57 -35.48
N VAL A 168 6.96 10.65 -34.21
CA VAL A 168 8.07 11.50 -33.75
C VAL A 168 9.29 10.62 -33.45
N PRO A 169 10.33 10.56 -34.32
CA PRO A 169 11.41 9.58 -34.19
C PRO A 169 12.20 9.65 -32.88
N SER A 170 12.42 10.84 -32.32
CA SER A 170 13.13 10.98 -31.05
C SER A 170 12.32 10.47 -29.86
N TRP A 171 10.99 10.39 -29.97
CA TRP A 171 10.10 10.12 -28.84
C TRP A 171 9.34 8.80 -28.92
N GLY A 172 8.83 8.41 -30.10
CA GLY A 172 7.88 7.31 -30.23
C GLY A 172 6.47 7.69 -29.75
N ALA A 173 5.85 6.84 -28.94
CA ALA A 173 4.51 7.07 -28.37
C ALA A 173 4.51 6.84 -26.85
N THR A 174 3.67 7.60 -26.14
CA THR A 174 3.51 7.47 -24.69
C THR A 174 2.18 6.81 -24.35
N VAL A 175 2.20 5.93 -23.35
CA VAL A 175 0.99 5.34 -22.76
C VAL A 175 0.76 5.93 -21.38
N THR A 176 -0.45 6.35 -21.05
CA THR A 176 -0.80 6.80 -19.70
C THR A 176 -2.11 6.19 -19.25
N GLY A 177 -2.32 6.06 -17.95
CA GLY A 177 -3.53 5.41 -17.44
C GLY A 177 -3.59 5.38 -15.92
N ALA A 178 -4.64 4.76 -15.43
CA ALA A 178 -4.82 4.47 -14.02
C ALA A 178 -4.89 2.95 -13.82
N ARG A 179 -4.34 2.47 -12.70
CA ARG A 179 -4.40 1.05 -12.34
C ARG A 179 -4.27 0.86 -10.85
N LYS A 180 -4.59 -0.35 -10.38
CA LYS A 180 -4.19 -0.81 -9.05
C LYS A 180 -2.66 -0.83 -8.91
N PHE A 181 -2.19 -0.88 -7.67
CA PHE A 181 -0.78 -1.09 -7.37
C PHE A 181 -0.31 -2.39 -8.03
N LEU A 182 0.84 -2.33 -8.70
CA LEU A 182 1.42 -3.44 -9.44
C LEU A 182 2.79 -3.71 -8.85
N ILE A 183 3.08 -4.97 -8.54
CA ILE A 183 4.38 -5.37 -8.01
C ILE A 183 5.19 -5.96 -9.17
N ALA A 184 6.28 -5.29 -9.54
CA ALA A 184 7.25 -5.81 -10.49
C ALA A 184 8.19 -6.75 -9.74
N TYR A 185 8.10 -8.04 -10.04
CA TYR A 185 8.73 -9.11 -9.28
C TYR A 185 9.47 -10.07 -10.19
N ASN A 186 10.78 -10.17 -9.99
CA ASN A 186 11.66 -11.02 -10.80
C ASN A 186 12.16 -12.19 -9.94
N VAL A 187 11.95 -13.41 -10.38
CA VAL A 187 12.49 -14.62 -9.71
C VAL A 187 13.74 -15.08 -10.43
N ASN A 188 14.82 -15.27 -9.67
CA ASN A 188 16.15 -15.55 -10.17
C ASN A 188 16.38 -17.05 -10.38
N LEU A 189 16.93 -17.42 -11.53
CA LEU A 189 17.21 -18.79 -11.92
C LEU A 189 18.66 -18.93 -12.41
N ILE A 190 19.35 -19.98 -11.98
CA ILE A 190 20.56 -20.42 -12.69
C ILE A 190 20.10 -21.30 -13.86
N GLY A 191 20.02 -20.69 -15.04
CA GLY A 191 19.54 -21.34 -16.26
C GLY A 191 19.66 -20.40 -17.47
N THR A 192 18.98 -20.73 -18.55
CA THR A 192 18.98 -19.91 -19.77
C THR A 192 17.75 -19.02 -19.87
N LYS A 193 17.82 -17.98 -20.72
CA LYS A 193 16.69 -17.11 -21.06
C LYS A 193 15.48 -17.90 -21.55
N GLU A 194 15.70 -18.93 -22.36
CA GLU A 194 14.64 -19.77 -22.94
C GLU A 194 13.92 -20.58 -21.86
N GLN A 195 14.67 -21.10 -20.88
CA GLN A 195 14.10 -21.84 -19.75
C GLN A 195 13.30 -20.93 -18.82
N ALA A 196 13.85 -19.75 -18.48
CA ALA A 196 13.12 -18.75 -17.71
C ALA A 196 11.86 -18.29 -18.45
N HIS A 197 11.95 -18.12 -19.78
CA HIS A 197 10.80 -17.71 -20.59
C HIS A 197 9.75 -18.81 -20.64
N ARG A 198 10.15 -20.08 -20.75
CA ARG A 198 9.23 -21.22 -20.66
C ARG A 198 8.44 -21.19 -19.35
N ILE A 199 9.10 -20.99 -18.21
CA ILE A 199 8.44 -20.90 -16.90
C ILE A 199 7.49 -19.70 -16.87
N ALA A 200 7.92 -18.53 -17.35
CA ALA A 200 7.06 -17.35 -17.46
C ALA A 200 5.78 -17.61 -18.25
N LEU A 201 5.86 -18.38 -19.35
CA LEU A 201 4.70 -18.76 -20.15
C LEU A 201 3.73 -19.66 -19.39
N ASP A 202 4.21 -20.52 -18.49
CA ASP A 202 3.38 -21.46 -17.75
C ASP A 202 2.67 -20.78 -16.56
N VAL A 203 3.31 -19.76 -15.95
CA VAL A 203 2.73 -19.03 -14.81
C VAL A 203 1.82 -17.86 -15.22
N ARG A 204 2.16 -17.09 -16.26
CA ARG A 204 1.42 -15.86 -16.61
C ARG A 204 0.01 -16.16 -17.15
N GLU A 205 -0.95 -15.30 -16.86
CA GLU A 205 -2.38 -15.49 -17.21
C GLU A 205 -2.60 -15.77 -18.70
N GLN A 206 -1.93 -15.02 -19.58
CA GLN A 206 -2.03 -15.21 -21.04
C GLN A 206 -1.51 -16.57 -21.52
N GLY A 207 -0.67 -17.21 -20.72
CA GLY A 207 -0.08 -18.50 -21.04
C GLY A 207 0.81 -18.48 -22.29
N ARG A 208 0.74 -19.59 -23.02
CA ARG A 208 1.46 -19.83 -24.30
C ARG A 208 0.67 -19.38 -25.53
N GLY A 209 -0.59 -18.99 -25.36
CA GLY A 209 -1.50 -18.61 -26.43
C GLY A 209 -2.95 -18.59 -25.93
N LYS A 210 -3.89 -18.17 -26.80
CA LYS A 210 -5.30 -17.99 -26.41
C LYS A 210 -5.96 -19.27 -25.87
N ASP A 211 -5.55 -20.43 -26.36
CA ASP A 211 -6.14 -21.73 -25.99
C ASP A 211 -5.37 -22.45 -24.87
N GLN A 212 -4.27 -21.86 -24.38
CA GLN A 212 -3.40 -22.45 -23.35
C GLN A 212 -3.02 -21.37 -22.34
N PRO A 213 -3.98 -20.93 -21.50
CA PRO A 213 -3.70 -19.96 -20.44
C PRO A 213 -2.73 -20.56 -19.41
N GLY A 214 -1.99 -19.69 -18.73
CA GLY A 214 -1.13 -20.10 -17.62
C GLY A 214 -1.91 -20.26 -16.32
N ARG A 215 -1.19 -20.57 -15.24
CA ARG A 215 -1.81 -20.93 -13.95
C ARG A 215 -2.28 -19.74 -13.13
N LEU A 216 -1.60 -18.59 -13.19
CA LEU A 216 -1.82 -17.47 -12.29
C LEU A 216 -2.62 -16.35 -12.96
N GLN A 217 -3.75 -16.01 -12.35
CA GLN A 217 -4.58 -14.88 -12.77
C GLN A 217 -3.91 -13.57 -12.39
N LYS A 218 -4.12 -12.51 -13.17
CA LYS A 218 -3.55 -11.17 -12.90
C LYS A 218 -2.02 -11.18 -12.76
N VAL A 219 -1.36 -12.13 -13.41
CA VAL A 219 0.10 -12.17 -13.54
C VAL A 219 0.46 -12.07 -15.02
N GLN A 220 1.29 -11.09 -15.35
CA GLN A 220 1.96 -11.01 -16.64
C GLN A 220 3.43 -11.35 -16.45
N GLY A 221 4.09 -11.89 -17.46
CA GLY A 221 5.51 -12.18 -17.33
C GLY A 221 6.20 -12.62 -18.61
N MET A 222 7.52 -12.58 -18.54
CA MET A 222 8.44 -13.06 -19.58
C MET A 222 9.77 -13.47 -18.95
N GLY A 223 10.51 -14.34 -19.63
CA GLY A 223 11.90 -14.63 -19.28
C GLY A 223 12.88 -13.70 -20.00
N TRP A 224 13.90 -13.25 -19.27
CA TRP A 224 15.04 -12.52 -19.80
C TRP A 224 16.35 -12.95 -19.12
N TYR A 225 17.46 -12.35 -19.52
CA TYR A 225 18.78 -12.56 -18.95
C TYR A 225 19.37 -11.22 -18.51
N LEU A 226 19.99 -11.17 -17.33
CA LEU A 226 20.75 -10.03 -16.85
C LEU A 226 22.24 -10.31 -17.06
N ASP A 227 22.87 -9.61 -17.98
CA ASP A 227 24.28 -9.77 -18.31
C ASP A 227 25.19 -9.36 -17.14
N GLU A 228 24.82 -8.29 -16.42
CA GLU A 228 25.57 -7.74 -15.30
C GLU A 228 25.63 -8.67 -14.08
N ALA A 229 24.61 -9.52 -13.91
CA ALA A 229 24.51 -10.48 -12.82
C ALA A 229 24.73 -11.94 -13.29
N ASN A 230 24.93 -12.14 -14.59
CA ASN A 230 25.07 -13.46 -15.23
C ASN A 230 23.98 -14.45 -14.80
N ILE A 231 22.72 -14.02 -14.89
CA ILE A 231 21.56 -14.76 -14.35
C ILE A 231 20.32 -14.65 -15.24
N ALA A 232 19.55 -15.73 -15.34
CA ALA A 232 18.23 -15.70 -15.97
C ALA A 232 17.16 -15.30 -14.95
N GLN A 233 16.12 -14.61 -15.39
CA GLN A 233 14.99 -14.23 -14.54
C GLN A 233 13.66 -14.56 -15.17
N VAL A 234 12.73 -15.05 -14.36
CA VAL A 234 11.30 -14.99 -14.65
C VAL A 234 10.82 -13.63 -14.17
N SER A 235 10.71 -12.67 -15.09
CA SER A 235 10.18 -11.35 -14.78
C SER A 235 8.67 -11.37 -14.81
N THR A 236 8.04 -10.92 -13.73
CA THR A 236 6.59 -10.89 -13.59
C THR A 236 6.08 -9.54 -13.13
N ASN A 237 4.88 -9.19 -13.59
CA ASN A 237 4.09 -8.10 -13.05
C ASN A 237 2.85 -8.71 -12.39
N ILE A 238 2.75 -8.54 -11.07
CA ILE A 238 1.58 -8.92 -10.28
C ILE A 238 0.61 -7.74 -10.32
N LEU A 239 -0.43 -7.87 -11.13
CA LEU A 239 -1.39 -6.78 -11.38
C LEU A 239 -2.39 -6.59 -10.24
N ASP A 240 -2.60 -7.64 -9.43
CA ASP A 240 -3.46 -7.63 -8.25
C ASP A 240 -2.92 -8.63 -7.22
N TYR A 241 -2.15 -8.11 -6.25
CA TYR A 241 -1.50 -8.94 -5.24
C TYR A 241 -2.47 -9.49 -4.19
N GLU A 242 -3.71 -8.99 -4.13
CA GLU A 242 -4.75 -9.56 -3.26
C GLU A 242 -5.36 -10.81 -3.88
N LEU A 243 -5.47 -10.85 -5.22
CA LEU A 243 -5.93 -12.03 -5.93
C LEU A 243 -4.82 -13.08 -6.09
N THR A 244 -3.62 -12.66 -6.49
CA THR A 244 -2.46 -13.55 -6.62
C THR A 244 -1.31 -13.01 -5.77
N PRO A 245 -1.17 -13.51 -4.53
CA PRO A 245 -0.15 -13.05 -3.61
C PRO A 245 1.28 -13.29 -4.09
N LEU A 246 2.20 -12.44 -3.63
CA LEU A 246 3.63 -12.49 -3.97
C LEU A 246 4.25 -13.89 -3.75
N HIS A 247 4.02 -14.49 -2.58
CA HIS A 247 4.51 -15.83 -2.28
C HIS A 247 3.97 -16.91 -3.24
N THR A 248 2.73 -16.78 -3.73
CA THR A 248 2.15 -17.75 -4.68
C THR A 248 2.91 -17.73 -6.01
N VAL A 249 3.25 -16.54 -6.51
CA VAL A 249 4.07 -16.39 -7.73
C VAL A 249 5.44 -17.05 -7.55
N TYR A 250 6.11 -16.78 -6.43
CA TYR A 250 7.42 -17.37 -6.14
C TYR A 250 7.38 -18.90 -6.03
N GLU A 251 6.43 -19.44 -5.25
CA GLU A 251 6.32 -20.88 -5.00
C GLU A 251 5.95 -21.65 -6.28
N GLU A 252 5.11 -21.09 -7.15
CA GLU A 252 4.75 -21.71 -8.44
C GLU A 252 5.91 -21.67 -9.44
N ILE A 253 6.67 -20.57 -9.50
CA ILE A 253 7.90 -20.52 -10.30
C ILE A 253 8.93 -21.51 -9.76
N ARG A 254 9.07 -21.62 -8.43
CA ARG A 254 9.98 -22.60 -7.81
C ARG A 254 9.60 -24.02 -8.17
N ARG A 255 8.31 -24.35 -8.14
CA ARG A 255 7.81 -25.66 -8.54
C ARG A 255 8.13 -25.99 -10.01
N ASP A 256 7.87 -25.07 -10.94
CA ASP A 256 8.20 -25.29 -12.36
C ASP A 256 9.71 -25.43 -12.59
N ALA A 257 10.52 -24.67 -11.85
CA ALA A 257 11.97 -24.77 -11.90
C ALA A 257 12.46 -26.13 -11.36
N GLU A 258 11.89 -26.62 -10.26
CA GLU A 258 12.16 -27.94 -9.70
C GLU A 258 11.85 -29.06 -10.70
N ASP A 259 10.72 -28.99 -11.40
CA ASP A 259 10.34 -29.94 -12.46
C ASP A 259 11.34 -29.95 -13.62
N LEU A 260 11.96 -28.80 -13.91
CA LEU A 260 13.03 -28.65 -14.91
C LEU A 260 14.44 -28.87 -14.34
N LYS A 261 14.58 -29.17 -13.04
CA LYS A 261 15.85 -29.33 -12.32
C LYS A 261 16.73 -28.07 -12.37
N LEU A 262 16.11 -26.90 -12.32
CA LEU A 262 16.76 -25.60 -12.30
C LEU A 262 16.70 -25.02 -10.88
N PRO A 263 17.80 -24.49 -10.33
CA PRO A 263 17.77 -23.87 -9.01
C PRO A 263 17.22 -22.44 -9.09
N VAL A 264 16.25 -22.14 -8.23
CA VAL A 264 15.85 -20.77 -7.89
C VAL A 264 16.82 -20.22 -6.85
N VAL A 265 17.31 -19.01 -7.08
CA VAL A 265 18.34 -18.37 -6.24
C VAL A 265 17.88 -17.00 -5.75
N GLY A 266 16.67 -16.96 -5.21
CA GLY A 266 16.04 -15.76 -4.67
C GLY A 266 15.27 -14.97 -5.72
N SER A 267 15.02 -13.70 -5.42
CA SER A 267 14.21 -12.83 -6.25
C SER A 267 14.52 -11.36 -5.99
N GLN A 268 13.88 -10.49 -6.76
CA GLN A 268 14.05 -9.05 -6.68
C GLN A 268 12.69 -8.37 -6.90
N ILE A 269 12.40 -7.39 -6.05
CA ILE A 269 11.38 -6.38 -6.33
C ILE A 269 12.02 -5.27 -7.14
N VAL A 270 11.35 -4.77 -8.17
CA VAL A 270 11.74 -3.57 -8.93
C VAL A 270 10.81 -2.45 -8.49
N GLY A 271 11.39 -1.31 -8.07
CA GLY A 271 10.62 -0.22 -7.46
C GLY A 271 10.12 -0.54 -6.04
N LEU A 272 8.92 -0.05 -5.71
CA LEU A 272 8.30 -0.15 -4.39
C LEU A 272 7.32 -1.34 -4.26
N ILE A 273 7.01 -1.70 -3.01
CA ILE A 273 6.04 -2.75 -2.66
C ILE A 273 5.10 -2.28 -1.53
N PRO A 274 3.80 -2.64 -1.55
CA PRO A 274 2.89 -2.40 -0.43
C PRO A 274 3.22 -3.33 0.74
N LEU A 275 3.21 -2.79 1.95
CA LEU A 275 3.44 -3.54 3.19
C LEU A 275 2.53 -4.76 3.28
N LYS A 276 1.25 -4.61 2.90
CA LYS A 276 0.27 -5.70 2.91
C LYS A 276 0.73 -6.92 2.10
N ALA A 277 1.35 -6.72 0.93
CA ALA A 277 1.82 -7.82 0.09
C ALA A 277 2.93 -8.65 0.78
N LEU A 278 3.78 -7.99 1.57
CA LEU A 278 4.78 -8.67 2.40
C LEU A 278 4.11 -9.35 3.60
N LEU A 279 3.20 -8.69 4.31
CA LEU A 279 2.54 -9.28 5.48
C LEU A 279 1.69 -10.50 5.12
N ASP A 280 0.92 -10.45 4.04
CA ASP A 280 0.15 -11.60 3.54
C ASP A 280 1.08 -12.79 3.20
N SER A 281 2.28 -12.49 2.68
CA SER A 281 3.30 -13.51 2.42
C SER A 281 3.95 -14.03 3.69
N ALA A 282 4.15 -13.19 4.70
CA ALA A 282 4.66 -13.61 5.99
C ALA A 282 3.68 -14.57 6.66
N ASP A 283 2.39 -14.24 6.66
CA ASP A 283 1.35 -15.07 7.28
C ASP A 283 1.23 -16.43 6.60
N PHE A 284 1.36 -16.49 5.25
CA PHE A 284 1.48 -17.75 4.52
C PHE A 284 2.65 -18.62 5.02
N TYR A 285 3.87 -18.05 5.10
CA TYR A 285 5.05 -18.80 5.54
C TYR A 285 4.98 -19.16 7.03
N ILE A 286 4.41 -18.31 7.88
CA ILE A 286 4.18 -18.59 9.30
C ILE A 286 3.25 -19.80 9.45
N GLN A 287 2.15 -19.84 8.70
CA GLN A 287 1.21 -20.95 8.74
C GLN A 287 1.81 -22.25 8.17
N ARG A 288 2.44 -22.17 6.98
CA ARG A 288 3.03 -23.33 6.30
C ARG A 288 4.14 -23.98 7.12
N ASP A 289 5.04 -23.15 7.67
CA ASP A 289 6.22 -23.62 8.39
C ASP A 289 5.98 -23.73 9.91
N ARG A 290 4.74 -23.49 10.38
CA ARG A 290 4.29 -23.59 11.78
C ARG A 290 5.11 -22.72 12.75
N LEU A 291 5.41 -21.50 12.31
CA LEU A 291 6.20 -20.52 13.06
C LEU A 291 5.33 -19.72 14.03
N PHE A 292 5.97 -18.95 14.89
CA PHE A 292 5.30 -17.97 15.76
C PHE A 292 6.07 -16.65 15.71
N ILE A 293 5.59 -15.72 14.90
CA ILE A 293 6.20 -14.41 14.66
C ILE A 293 5.09 -13.36 14.74
N LEU A 294 5.27 -12.38 15.62
CA LEU A 294 4.27 -11.34 15.89
C LEU A 294 4.68 -9.99 15.34
N GLU A 295 5.92 -9.58 15.63
CA GLU A 295 6.43 -8.27 15.25
C GLU A 295 6.48 -8.10 13.72
N GLU A 296 5.93 -6.97 13.25
CA GLU A 296 5.86 -6.61 11.82
C GLU A 296 7.24 -6.64 11.17
N GLU A 297 8.26 -6.10 11.85
CA GLU A 297 9.65 -6.11 11.37
C GLU A 297 10.17 -7.54 11.15
N HIS A 298 9.84 -8.46 12.06
CA HIS A 298 10.24 -9.87 11.94
C HIS A 298 9.47 -10.58 10.83
N LYS A 299 8.18 -10.24 10.61
CA LYS A 299 7.40 -10.74 9.47
C LYS A 299 8.02 -10.30 8.14
N VAL A 300 8.39 -9.03 8.01
CA VAL A 300 9.10 -8.51 6.84
C VAL A 300 10.44 -9.22 6.65
N ARG A 301 11.23 -9.39 7.72
CA ARG A 301 12.51 -10.10 7.67
C ARG A 301 12.36 -11.57 7.25
N LEU A 302 11.31 -12.25 7.71
CA LEU A 302 10.99 -13.62 7.29
C LEU A 302 10.79 -13.68 5.77
N VAL A 303 9.99 -12.76 5.22
CA VAL A 303 9.66 -12.77 3.79
C VAL A 303 10.87 -12.45 2.93
N ILE A 304 11.68 -11.47 3.33
CA ILE A 304 12.97 -11.16 2.67
C ILE A 304 13.81 -12.44 2.57
N SER A 305 13.94 -13.17 3.67
CA SER A 305 14.70 -14.42 3.70
C SER A 305 14.05 -15.55 2.88
N LYS A 306 12.73 -15.74 2.96
CA LYS A 306 12.02 -16.85 2.28
C LYS A 306 11.98 -16.69 0.77
N LEU A 307 11.86 -15.45 0.30
CA LEU A 307 11.82 -15.12 -1.13
C LEU A 307 13.21 -14.76 -1.68
N GLY A 308 14.20 -14.54 -0.80
CA GLY A 308 15.53 -14.07 -1.18
C GLY A 308 15.49 -12.72 -1.87
N LEU A 309 14.72 -11.76 -1.32
CA LEU A 309 14.52 -10.42 -1.93
C LEU A 309 15.80 -9.58 -2.00
N ASP A 310 16.82 -9.99 -1.26
CA ASP A 310 18.14 -9.37 -1.15
C ASP A 310 19.21 -10.02 -2.06
N SER A 311 18.79 -10.92 -2.95
CA SER A 311 19.71 -11.76 -3.74
C SER A 311 20.58 -11.01 -4.77
N LEU A 312 20.08 -9.90 -5.33
CA LEU A 312 20.83 -9.06 -6.29
C LEU A 312 21.33 -7.74 -5.69
N GLY A 313 20.99 -7.47 -4.42
CA GLY A 313 21.31 -6.25 -3.71
C GLY A 313 20.50 -6.14 -2.43
N PRO A 314 20.92 -5.34 -1.45
CA PRO A 314 20.23 -5.27 -0.16
C PRO A 314 18.78 -4.79 -0.32
N PHE A 315 17.85 -5.48 0.33
CA PHE A 315 16.47 -5.01 0.46
C PHE A 315 16.36 -4.17 1.74
N ASN A 316 16.27 -2.84 1.62
CA ASN A 316 16.03 -1.94 2.73
C ASN A 316 14.52 -1.65 2.88
N PRO A 317 13.81 -2.23 3.87
CA PRO A 317 12.36 -2.06 3.98
C PRO A 317 11.91 -0.60 4.06
N LYS A 318 12.70 0.27 4.70
CA LYS A 318 12.36 1.68 4.89
C LYS A 318 12.37 2.50 3.59
N GLU A 319 13.05 1.99 2.56
CA GLU A 319 13.19 2.64 1.25
C GLU A 319 12.41 1.91 0.15
N ARG A 320 11.83 0.75 0.44
CA ARG A 320 11.15 -0.10 -0.54
C ARG A 320 9.67 -0.30 -0.24
N ILE A 321 9.25 -0.13 1.01
CA ILE A 321 7.85 -0.26 1.43
C ILE A 321 7.19 1.12 1.40
N ILE A 322 6.18 1.30 0.54
CA ILE A 322 5.55 2.61 0.32
C ILE A 322 4.97 3.20 1.60
N GLU A 323 4.29 2.40 2.43
CA GLU A 323 3.70 2.87 3.69
C GLU A 323 4.77 3.33 4.69
N TYR A 324 5.96 2.73 4.70
CA TYR A 324 7.05 3.18 5.57
C TYR A 324 7.63 4.52 5.09
N MET A 325 7.75 4.71 3.78
CA MET A 325 8.25 5.95 3.19
C MET A 325 7.27 7.10 3.44
N VAL A 326 5.96 6.85 3.28
CA VAL A 326 4.91 7.86 3.50
C VAL A 326 4.72 8.18 4.98
N ARG A 327 4.72 7.18 5.89
CA ARG A 327 4.58 7.41 7.33
C ARG A 327 5.66 8.34 7.90
N SER A 328 6.87 8.29 7.35
CA SER A 328 7.96 9.18 7.78
C SER A 328 7.69 10.68 7.51
N GLN A 329 6.69 11.00 6.69
CA GLN A 329 6.25 12.37 6.40
C GLN A 329 5.07 12.83 7.29
N GLU A 330 4.46 11.94 8.09
CA GLU A 330 3.27 12.20 8.91
C GLU A 330 3.59 12.49 10.40
N ASP A 331 4.79 12.97 10.74
CA ASP A 331 5.32 13.24 12.10
C ASP A 331 4.52 14.23 13.00
N SER A 332 3.26 14.53 12.66
CA SER A 332 2.35 15.42 13.39
C SER A 332 1.26 14.70 14.22
N GLN A 333 1.24 13.37 14.25
CA GLN A 333 0.25 12.57 14.99
C GLN A 333 0.49 12.57 16.50
N LEU A 334 -0.56 12.31 17.29
CA LEU A 334 -0.47 12.23 18.75
C LEU A 334 0.35 11.03 19.20
N VAL A 335 0.27 9.90 18.50
CA VAL A 335 1.01 8.68 18.85
C VAL A 335 2.52 8.80 18.65
N SER A 336 3.00 9.75 17.84
CA SER A 336 4.43 10.00 17.65
C SER A 336 5.03 10.93 18.72
N LEU A 337 4.19 11.57 19.55
CA LEU A 337 4.67 12.39 20.66
C LEU A 337 5.34 11.55 21.72
N SER A 338 6.34 12.13 22.41
CA SER A 338 6.81 11.54 23.66
C SER A 338 5.66 11.46 24.66
N LEU A 339 5.67 10.46 25.55
CA LEU A 339 4.65 10.31 26.59
C LEU A 339 4.46 11.61 27.40
N GLN A 340 5.55 12.32 27.68
CA GLN A 340 5.51 13.60 28.38
C GLN A 340 4.75 14.67 27.58
N GLN A 341 4.97 14.76 26.27
CA GLN A 341 4.26 15.70 25.39
C GLN A 341 2.79 15.32 25.24
N PHE A 342 2.47 14.04 25.08
CA PHE A 342 1.08 13.58 25.01
C PHE A 342 0.30 13.97 26.28
N VAL A 343 0.83 13.66 27.46
CA VAL A 343 0.20 14.00 28.75
C VAL A 343 0.03 15.52 28.92
N ARG A 344 1.05 16.32 28.56
CA ARG A 344 0.95 17.79 28.59
C ARG A 344 -0.08 18.33 27.60
N SER A 345 -0.23 17.69 26.44
CA SER A 345 -1.20 18.09 25.42
C SER A 345 -2.64 17.82 25.87
N VAL A 346 -2.87 16.67 26.54
CA VAL A 346 -4.17 16.35 27.15
C VAL A 346 -4.53 17.36 28.26
N GLY A 347 -3.55 17.81 29.04
CA GLY A 347 -3.75 18.81 30.09
C GLY A 347 -3.81 20.27 29.60
N ALA A 348 -3.64 20.52 28.30
CA ALA A 348 -3.61 21.86 27.75
C ALA A 348 -5.02 22.47 27.62
N ARG A 349 -5.09 23.80 27.44
CA ARG A 349 -6.35 24.51 27.16
C ARG A 349 -6.73 24.37 25.68
N THR A 350 -6.94 23.13 25.23
CA THR A 350 -7.40 22.78 23.88
C THR A 350 -8.61 21.86 23.98
N ALA A 351 -9.36 21.72 22.88
CA ALA A 351 -10.55 20.86 22.86
C ALA A 351 -10.22 19.39 22.51
N ALA A 352 -9.03 19.13 21.95
CA ALA A 352 -8.46 17.81 21.68
C ALA A 352 -6.92 17.88 21.85
N PRO A 353 -6.22 16.78 22.19
CA PRO A 353 -6.76 15.46 22.54
C PRO A 353 -7.56 15.46 23.85
N GLY A 354 -8.55 14.55 23.96
CA GLY A 354 -9.50 14.52 25.08
C GLY A 354 -9.70 13.13 25.68
N GLY A 355 -10.85 12.94 26.34
CA GLY A 355 -11.17 11.69 27.05
C GLY A 355 -11.21 10.45 26.15
N GLY A 356 -11.63 10.58 24.89
CA GLY A 356 -11.61 9.47 23.92
C GLY A 356 -10.19 9.02 23.58
N SER A 357 -9.32 9.95 23.17
CA SER A 357 -7.90 9.69 22.93
C SER A 357 -7.20 9.06 24.14
N VAL A 358 -7.48 9.53 25.36
CA VAL A 358 -6.93 8.93 26.59
C VAL A 358 -7.46 7.52 26.82
N SER A 359 -8.76 7.28 26.57
CA SER A 359 -9.34 5.94 26.69
C SER A 359 -8.66 4.96 25.73
N ALA A 360 -8.39 5.38 24.49
CA ALA A 360 -7.65 4.58 23.51
C ALA A 360 -6.22 4.27 23.97
N ALA A 361 -5.51 5.28 24.47
CA ALA A 361 -4.15 5.10 25.00
C ALA A 361 -4.11 4.13 26.20
N VAL A 362 -5.05 4.26 27.15
CA VAL A 362 -5.16 3.35 28.30
C VAL A 362 -5.53 1.93 27.85
N ALA A 363 -6.41 1.79 26.86
CA ALA A 363 -6.76 0.49 26.28
C ALA A 363 -5.53 -0.19 25.65
N ALA A 364 -4.76 0.56 24.86
CA ALA A 364 -3.55 0.07 24.22
C ALA A 364 -2.52 -0.41 25.25
N LEU A 365 -2.31 0.34 26.34
CA LEU A 365 -1.45 -0.07 27.46
C LEU A 365 -1.97 -1.34 28.17
N GLY A 366 -3.29 -1.44 28.36
CA GLY A 366 -3.91 -2.63 28.94
C GLY A 366 -3.71 -3.87 28.08
N ALA A 367 -3.90 -3.75 26.76
CA ALA A 367 -3.64 -4.81 25.80
C ALA A 367 -2.14 -5.18 25.74
N ALA A 368 -1.25 -4.19 25.75
CA ALA A 368 0.19 -4.40 25.78
C ALA A 368 0.65 -5.20 27.02
N LEU A 369 0.11 -4.90 28.20
CA LEU A 369 0.38 -5.67 29.41
C LEU A 369 -0.14 -7.11 29.30
N GLY A 370 -1.34 -7.31 28.72
CA GLY A 370 -1.86 -8.65 28.42
C GLY A 370 -0.93 -9.45 27.51
N ALA A 371 -0.43 -8.84 26.44
CA ALA A 371 0.55 -9.45 25.55
C ALA A 371 1.87 -9.77 26.27
N MET A 372 2.37 -8.82 27.07
CA MET A 372 3.60 -8.96 27.85
C MET A 372 3.52 -10.14 28.82
N VAL A 373 2.41 -10.33 29.55
CA VAL A 373 2.23 -11.47 30.46
C VAL A 373 2.39 -12.80 29.72
N GLY A 374 1.77 -12.91 28.53
CA GLY A 374 1.92 -14.09 27.68
C GLY A 374 3.36 -14.27 27.19
N GLN A 375 4.01 -13.20 26.72
CA GLN A 375 5.42 -13.24 26.29
C GLN A 375 6.38 -13.64 27.42
N MET A 376 6.13 -13.18 28.64
CA MET A 376 6.93 -13.52 29.83
C MET A 376 6.76 -14.98 30.26
N THR A 377 5.77 -15.67 29.69
CA THR A 377 5.47 -17.10 29.88
C THR A 377 5.97 -17.93 28.69
N TYR A 378 5.82 -17.43 27.46
CA TYR A 378 6.23 -18.08 26.22
C TYR A 378 7.76 -18.26 26.12
N GLY A 379 8.20 -19.34 25.44
CA GLY A 379 9.60 -19.59 25.10
C GLY A 379 10.54 -19.94 26.27
N LYS A 380 10.06 -19.93 27.52
CA LYS A 380 10.84 -20.36 28.69
C LYS A 380 10.67 -21.85 28.95
N ARG A 381 11.78 -22.55 29.17
CA ARG A 381 11.81 -24.01 29.43
C ARG A 381 10.81 -24.48 30.50
N GLN A 382 10.61 -23.70 31.56
CA GLN A 382 9.69 -24.05 32.65
C GLN A 382 8.20 -24.02 32.26
N PHE A 383 7.86 -23.41 31.12
CA PHE A 383 6.50 -23.22 30.62
C PHE A 383 6.30 -23.87 29.23
N GLU A 384 7.18 -24.78 28.83
CA GLU A 384 7.15 -25.42 27.51
C GLU A 384 5.82 -26.15 27.23
N ASN A 385 5.21 -26.73 28.26
CA ASN A 385 3.88 -27.35 28.17
C ASN A 385 2.75 -26.34 27.88
N LEU A 386 3.00 -25.04 28.04
CA LEU A 386 2.06 -23.95 27.76
C LEU A 386 2.33 -23.25 26.42
N ASP A 387 3.32 -23.69 25.64
CA ASP A 387 3.73 -23.00 24.40
C ASP A 387 2.55 -22.84 23.43
N GLY A 388 1.81 -23.93 23.16
CA GLY A 388 0.62 -23.89 22.32
C GLY A 388 -0.51 -22.99 22.87
N VAL A 389 -0.62 -22.88 24.20
CA VAL A 389 -1.59 -21.99 24.85
C VAL A 389 -1.18 -20.53 24.64
N MET A 390 0.09 -20.20 24.89
CA MET A 390 0.61 -18.84 24.73
C MET A 390 0.59 -18.37 23.27
N ARG A 391 0.88 -19.26 22.30
CA ARG A 391 0.76 -18.96 20.87
C ARG A 391 -0.66 -18.57 20.46
N ARG A 392 -1.68 -19.05 21.17
CA ARG A 392 -3.07 -18.65 20.94
C ARG A 392 -3.47 -17.39 21.71
N LEU A 393 -2.95 -17.21 22.93
CA LEU A 393 -3.39 -16.12 23.81
C LEU A 393 -2.67 -14.78 23.57
N ILE A 394 -1.41 -14.79 23.12
CA ILE A 394 -0.66 -13.54 22.88
C ILE A 394 -1.19 -12.73 21.68
N PRO A 395 -1.43 -13.31 20.48
CA PRO A 395 -1.77 -12.53 19.30
C PRO A 395 -2.97 -11.59 19.45
N PRO A 396 -4.11 -11.99 20.05
CA PRO A 396 -5.25 -11.10 20.20
C PRO A 396 -4.92 -9.79 20.94
N PHE A 397 -4.06 -9.86 21.96
CA PHE A 397 -3.60 -8.68 22.71
C PHE A 397 -2.62 -7.83 21.93
N HIS A 398 -1.67 -8.45 21.23
CA HIS A 398 -0.69 -7.73 20.41
C HIS A 398 -1.36 -6.99 19.25
N GLU A 399 -2.29 -7.64 18.56
CA GLU A 399 -3.11 -7.03 17.51
C GLU A 399 -3.96 -5.88 18.07
N ALA A 400 -4.65 -6.11 19.19
CA ALA A 400 -5.49 -5.08 19.80
C ALA A 400 -4.67 -3.87 20.26
N MET A 401 -3.49 -4.07 20.84
CA MET A 401 -2.57 -2.99 21.20
C MET A 401 -2.29 -2.06 20.02
N ASN A 402 -1.96 -2.63 18.85
CA ASN A 402 -1.65 -1.87 17.65
C ASN A 402 -2.89 -1.16 17.08
N GLU A 403 -4.04 -1.83 17.03
CA GLU A 403 -5.30 -1.23 16.59
C GLU A 403 -5.77 -0.08 17.50
N LEU A 404 -5.67 -0.26 18.82
CA LEU A 404 -6.08 0.73 19.81
C LEU A 404 -5.17 1.96 19.82
N LEU A 405 -3.89 1.82 19.49
CA LEU A 405 -2.99 2.96 19.30
C LEU A 405 -3.48 3.88 18.19
N LEU A 406 -3.90 3.34 17.05
CA LEU A 406 -4.44 4.12 15.92
C LEU A 406 -5.71 4.88 16.30
N MET A 407 -6.47 4.38 17.27
CA MET A 407 -7.70 5.05 17.74
C MET A 407 -7.43 6.33 18.54
N VAL A 408 -6.21 6.55 19.04
CA VAL A 408 -5.83 7.80 19.74
C VAL A 408 -5.97 9.00 18.81
N ASP A 409 -5.39 8.87 17.61
CA ASP A 409 -5.48 9.87 16.55
C ASP A 409 -6.85 9.90 15.87
N ALA A 410 -7.49 8.74 15.71
CA ALA A 410 -8.83 8.67 15.13
C ALA A 410 -9.85 9.47 15.95
N ASP A 411 -9.78 9.42 17.29
CA ASP A 411 -10.66 10.21 18.18
C ASP A 411 -10.43 11.71 18.00
N ALA A 412 -9.16 12.13 18.02
CA ALA A 412 -8.81 13.54 17.82
C ALA A 412 -9.24 14.03 16.43
N ALA A 413 -9.05 13.21 15.39
CA ALA A 413 -9.47 13.52 14.02
C ALA A 413 -11.00 13.61 13.90
N ALA A 414 -11.75 12.68 14.50
CA ALA A 414 -13.22 12.70 14.50
C ALA A 414 -13.77 13.96 15.19
N PHE A 415 -13.21 14.31 16.35
CA PHE A 415 -13.60 15.53 17.07
C PHE A 415 -13.28 16.80 16.27
N ASN A 416 -12.08 16.89 15.70
CA ASN A 416 -11.69 18.02 14.85
C ASN A 416 -12.57 18.14 13.60
N GLY A 417 -12.97 17.01 13.00
CA GLY A 417 -13.92 16.97 11.89
C GLY A 417 -15.29 17.55 12.27
N TYR A 418 -15.82 17.17 13.43
CA TYR A 418 -17.06 17.76 13.97
C TYR A 418 -16.92 19.27 14.22
N MET A 419 -15.81 19.72 14.81
CA MET A 419 -15.54 21.14 15.05
C MET A 419 -15.39 21.94 13.76
N ALA A 420 -14.83 21.36 12.70
CA ALA A 420 -14.78 21.97 11.38
C ALA A 420 -16.17 22.11 10.77
N ALA A 421 -17.01 21.08 10.89
CA ALA A 421 -18.41 21.13 10.45
C ALA A 421 -19.22 22.24 11.17
N LEU A 422 -18.98 22.44 12.48
CA LEU A 422 -19.61 23.53 13.25
C LEU A 422 -19.25 24.94 12.73
N LYS A 423 -18.07 25.10 12.11
CA LYS A 423 -17.58 26.36 11.55
C LYS A 423 -18.03 26.60 10.11
N MET A 424 -18.69 25.63 9.46
CA MET A 424 -19.18 25.80 8.10
C MET A 424 -20.19 26.97 7.99
N PRO A 425 -20.23 27.65 6.82
CA PRO A 425 -21.21 28.69 6.53
C PRO A 425 -22.66 28.25 6.77
N LYS A 426 -23.52 29.22 7.07
CA LYS A 426 -24.94 29.00 7.41
C LYS A 426 -25.84 30.11 6.89
N ASN A 427 -25.43 30.77 5.81
CA ASN A 427 -26.10 31.95 5.28
C ASN A 427 -27.20 31.57 4.28
N THR A 428 -27.04 30.46 3.56
CA THR A 428 -28.04 29.97 2.60
C THR A 428 -28.69 28.66 3.08
N ALA A 429 -29.89 28.35 2.56
CA ALA A 429 -30.57 27.09 2.88
C ALA A 429 -29.73 25.85 2.46
N GLU A 430 -28.99 25.96 1.36
CA GLU A 430 -28.09 24.91 0.89
C GLU A 430 -26.88 24.75 1.83
N GLU A 431 -26.28 25.85 2.27
CA GLU A 431 -25.20 25.83 3.26
C GLU A 431 -25.65 25.24 4.60
N ILE A 432 -26.84 25.61 5.09
CA ILE A 432 -27.41 25.06 6.33
C ILE A 432 -27.59 23.54 6.20
N LYS A 433 -28.12 23.05 5.07
CA LYS A 433 -28.30 21.62 4.82
C LYS A 433 -26.96 20.88 4.76
N ARG A 434 -25.98 21.40 4.02
CA ARG A 434 -24.63 20.81 3.91
C ARG A 434 -23.92 20.78 5.27
N ARG A 435 -23.99 21.87 6.02
CA ARG A 435 -23.48 21.98 7.38
C ARG A 435 -24.12 20.95 8.31
N GLN A 436 -25.44 20.82 8.29
CA GLN A 436 -26.14 19.86 9.15
C GLN A 436 -25.75 18.42 8.80
N ALA A 437 -25.65 18.09 7.51
CA ALA A 437 -25.19 16.77 7.06
C ALA A 437 -23.75 16.49 7.53
N ALA A 438 -22.84 17.44 7.36
CA ALA A 438 -21.45 17.32 7.80
C ALA A 438 -21.34 17.18 9.34
N MET A 439 -22.15 17.92 10.09
CA MET A 439 -22.19 17.81 11.56
C MET A 439 -22.68 16.43 12.00
N GLN A 440 -23.74 15.90 11.37
CA GLN A 440 -24.26 14.58 11.71
C GLN A 440 -23.27 13.46 11.34
N ALA A 441 -22.60 13.56 10.20
CA ALA A 441 -21.53 12.63 9.83
C ALA A 441 -20.36 12.70 10.82
N GLY A 442 -19.94 13.91 11.22
CA GLY A 442 -18.89 14.11 12.23
C GLY A 442 -19.27 13.51 13.59
N LEU A 443 -20.51 13.67 14.05
CA LEU A 443 -21.01 13.05 15.28
C LEU A 443 -21.06 11.53 15.19
N GLN A 444 -21.48 10.96 14.05
CA GLN A 444 -21.46 9.52 13.83
C GLN A 444 -20.03 8.96 13.92
N GLN A 445 -19.04 9.66 13.36
CA GLN A 445 -17.63 9.29 13.51
C GLN A 445 -17.14 9.42 14.96
N ALA A 446 -17.49 10.51 15.65
CA ALA A 446 -17.13 10.73 17.05
C ALA A 446 -17.77 9.71 18.02
N VAL A 447 -18.90 9.10 17.65
CA VAL A 447 -19.49 7.94 18.36
C VAL A 447 -18.84 6.63 17.91
N GLY A 448 -18.54 6.49 16.62
CA GLY A 448 -18.01 5.27 16.03
C GLY A 448 -16.65 4.87 16.60
N VAL A 449 -15.74 5.83 16.81
CA VAL A 449 -14.39 5.52 17.33
C VAL A 449 -14.43 4.94 18.76
N PRO A 450 -15.09 5.56 19.76
CA PRO A 450 -15.22 4.96 21.09
C PRO A 450 -16.02 3.66 21.10
N LEU A 451 -17.01 3.50 20.21
CA LEU A 451 -17.75 2.24 20.09
C LEU A 451 -16.84 1.10 19.62
N ALA A 452 -16.08 1.32 18.55
CA ALA A 452 -15.12 0.35 18.01
C ALA A 452 -14.01 0.01 19.02
N LEU A 453 -13.54 1.00 19.79
CA LEU A 453 -12.61 0.78 20.90
C LEU A 453 -13.17 -0.24 21.89
N ALA A 454 -14.41 -0.04 22.33
CA ALA A 454 -14.98 -0.91 23.34
C ALA A 454 -15.36 -2.29 22.79
N GLU A 455 -15.83 -2.37 21.54
CA GLU A 455 -15.97 -3.64 20.80
C GLU A 455 -14.64 -4.41 20.77
N ARG A 456 -13.53 -3.73 20.47
CA ARG A 456 -12.22 -4.35 20.41
C ARG A 456 -11.71 -4.83 21.77
N ILE A 457 -11.97 -4.08 22.85
CA ILE A 457 -11.64 -4.55 24.20
C ILE A 457 -12.49 -5.77 24.57
N SER A 458 -13.76 -5.79 24.17
CA SER A 458 -14.71 -6.84 24.53
C SER A 458 -14.25 -8.24 24.11
N VAL A 459 -13.58 -8.35 22.96
CA VAL A 459 -13.05 -9.63 22.46
C VAL A 459 -11.82 -10.12 23.23
N LEU A 460 -11.17 -9.28 24.04
CA LEU A 460 -9.98 -9.65 24.81
C LEU A 460 -10.30 -10.35 26.13
N TRP A 461 -11.51 -10.16 26.69
CA TRP A 461 -11.83 -10.67 28.03
C TRP A 461 -11.73 -12.19 28.18
N PRO A 462 -12.20 -13.03 27.23
CA PRO A 462 -12.01 -14.47 27.32
C PRO A 462 -10.52 -14.84 27.37
N SER A 463 -9.72 -14.25 26.48
CA SER A 463 -8.27 -14.47 26.44
C SER A 463 -7.57 -13.97 27.71
N LEU A 464 -8.04 -12.87 28.31
CA LEU A 464 -7.47 -12.34 29.55
C LEU A 464 -7.75 -13.25 30.74
N LYS A 465 -8.98 -13.75 30.85
CA LYS A 465 -9.36 -14.71 31.91
C LYS A 465 -8.47 -15.95 31.84
N GLU A 466 -8.23 -16.46 30.62
CA GLU A 466 -7.37 -17.61 30.42
C GLU A 466 -5.87 -17.27 30.66
N MET A 467 -5.42 -16.08 30.23
CA MET A 467 -4.06 -15.58 30.47
C MET A 467 -3.74 -15.50 31.96
N VAL A 468 -4.70 -15.11 32.81
CA VAL A 468 -4.51 -15.04 34.26
C VAL A 468 -4.38 -16.43 34.91
N VAL A 469 -4.94 -17.47 34.30
CA VAL A 469 -4.85 -18.85 34.80
C VAL A 469 -3.49 -19.48 34.48
N TYR A 470 -3.00 -19.29 33.25
CA TYR A 470 -1.78 -19.95 32.77
C TYR A 470 -0.53 -19.07 32.77
N GLY A 471 -0.71 -17.75 32.79
CA GLY A 471 0.38 -16.79 32.73
C GLY A 471 1.33 -16.90 33.93
N ASN A 472 2.55 -16.45 33.71
CA ASN A 472 3.58 -16.42 34.74
C ASN A 472 3.11 -15.63 35.97
N ILE A 473 3.03 -16.31 37.11
CA ILE A 473 2.57 -15.72 38.38
C ILE A 473 3.41 -14.51 38.82
N ALA A 474 4.67 -14.43 38.39
CA ALA A 474 5.52 -13.26 38.66
C ALA A 474 4.99 -11.98 37.99
N CYS A 475 4.18 -12.09 36.93
CA CYS A 475 3.53 -10.99 36.23
C CYS A 475 2.10 -10.74 36.73
N LYS A 476 1.73 -11.22 37.93
CA LYS A 476 0.38 -11.06 38.49
C LYS A 476 -0.02 -9.58 38.60
N SER A 477 0.87 -8.71 39.04
CA SER A 477 0.60 -7.27 39.11
C SER A 477 0.33 -6.68 37.73
N ASP A 478 1.07 -7.12 36.71
CA ASP A 478 0.92 -6.65 35.34
C ASP A 478 -0.44 -7.06 34.77
N ALA A 479 -0.88 -8.30 35.03
CA ALA A 479 -2.20 -8.79 34.63
C ALA A 479 -3.35 -8.06 35.36
N GLN A 480 -3.16 -7.69 36.62
CA GLN A 480 -4.15 -6.89 37.38
C GLN A 480 -4.29 -5.48 36.81
N VAL A 481 -3.17 -4.84 36.47
CA VAL A 481 -3.18 -3.52 35.83
C VAL A 481 -3.77 -3.61 34.42
N ALA A 482 -3.45 -4.66 33.65
CA ALA A 482 -4.04 -4.91 32.34
C ALA A 482 -5.58 -4.94 32.39
N ALA A 483 -6.13 -5.74 33.32
CA ALA A 483 -7.58 -5.85 33.50
C ALA A 483 -8.23 -4.50 33.85
N LYS A 484 -7.66 -3.78 34.82
CA LYS A 484 -8.20 -2.48 35.27
C LYS A 484 -8.05 -1.39 34.21
N ALA A 485 -6.97 -1.41 33.43
CA ALA A 485 -6.77 -0.48 32.33
C ALA A 485 -7.83 -0.68 31.22
N LEU A 486 -8.04 -1.93 30.80
CA LEU A 486 -9.07 -2.26 29.81
C LEU A 486 -10.48 -1.89 30.29
N GLU A 487 -10.80 -2.15 31.57
CA GLU A 487 -12.07 -1.76 32.20
C GLU A 487 -12.26 -0.23 32.20
N ALA A 488 -11.25 0.52 32.65
CA ALA A 488 -11.28 1.97 32.67
C ALA A 488 -11.41 2.59 31.27
N ALA A 489 -10.80 1.95 30.26
CA ALA A 489 -10.94 2.39 28.87
C ALA A 489 -12.36 2.17 28.33
N VAL A 490 -13.01 1.03 28.64
CA VAL A 490 -14.43 0.80 28.30
C VAL A 490 -15.33 1.81 29.01
N PHE A 491 -15.04 2.13 30.26
CA PHE A 491 -15.74 3.19 31.00
C PHE A 491 -15.61 4.54 30.27
N GLY A 492 -14.40 4.94 29.89
CA GLY A 492 -14.17 6.16 29.13
C GLY A 492 -14.91 6.17 27.79
N ALA A 493 -14.84 5.07 27.04
CA ALA A 493 -15.57 4.91 25.79
C ALA A 493 -17.08 5.05 25.95
N TYR A 494 -17.66 4.40 26.97
CA TYR A 494 -19.09 4.49 27.29
C TYR A 494 -19.56 5.94 27.47
N TYR A 495 -18.80 6.77 28.19
CA TYR A 495 -19.18 8.17 28.41
C TYR A 495 -18.96 9.02 27.15
N ASN A 496 -17.92 8.76 26.36
CA ASN A 496 -17.70 9.45 25.08
C ASN A 496 -18.79 9.10 24.05
N VAL A 497 -19.26 7.86 23.99
CA VAL A 497 -20.45 7.49 23.20
C VAL A 497 -21.67 8.24 23.74
N THR A 498 -21.91 8.20 25.06
CA THR A 498 -23.12 8.75 25.67
C THR A 498 -23.26 10.25 25.49
N ILE A 499 -22.17 11.01 25.55
CA ILE A 499 -22.22 12.47 25.40
C ILE A 499 -22.54 12.86 23.96
N ASN A 500 -21.91 12.23 22.96
CA ASN A 500 -22.11 12.54 21.55
C ASN A 500 -23.43 11.99 20.99
N LEU A 501 -23.90 10.85 21.50
CA LEU A 501 -25.14 10.22 21.04
C LEU A 501 -26.37 11.10 21.26
N LYS A 502 -26.35 12.03 22.22
CA LYS A 502 -27.46 12.98 22.47
C LYS A 502 -27.79 13.82 21.24
N ASP A 503 -26.75 14.23 20.51
CA ASP A 503 -26.83 15.20 19.42
C ASP A 503 -27.04 14.56 18.03
N ILE A 504 -27.07 13.23 17.95
CA ILE A 504 -27.36 12.49 16.70
C ILE A 504 -28.87 12.52 16.41
N ALA A 505 -29.29 12.87 15.19
CA ALA A 505 -30.69 12.92 14.81
C ALA A 505 -31.26 11.56 14.38
N ASP A 506 -30.41 10.67 13.87
CA ASP A 506 -30.81 9.34 13.38
C ASP A 506 -31.26 8.43 14.54
N ALA A 507 -32.57 8.18 14.60
CA ALA A 507 -33.19 7.34 15.62
C ALA A 507 -32.83 5.85 15.49
N ALA A 508 -32.60 5.35 14.27
CA ALA A 508 -32.21 3.96 14.03
C ALA A 508 -30.77 3.73 14.54
N PHE A 509 -29.86 4.65 14.20
CA PHE A 509 -28.49 4.63 14.72
C PHE A 509 -28.47 4.75 16.25
N LYS A 510 -29.23 5.70 16.82
CA LYS A 510 -29.37 5.85 18.28
C LYS A 510 -29.82 4.56 18.95
N THR A 511 -30.84 3.90 18.40
CA THR A 511 -31.38 2.67 18.97
C THR A 511 -30.37 1.54 18.91
N ALA A 512 -29.71 1.33 17.76
CA ALA A 512 -28.69 0.29 17.59
C ALA A 512 -27.54 0.45 18.59
N VAL A 513 -27.00 1.68 18.72
CA VAL A 513 -25.91 1.98 19.66
C VAL A 513 -26.37 1.87 21.12
N THR A 514 -27.61 2.26 21.44
CA THR A 514 -28.15 2.18 22.82
C THR A 514 -28.37 0.73 23.26
N VAL A 515 -28.82 -0.15 22.36
CA VAL A 515 -28.93 -1.59 22.65
C VAL A 515 -27.54 -2.18 22.93
N TYR A 516 -26.55 -1.87 22.09
CA TYR A 516 -25.17 -2.31 22.30
C TYR A 516 -24.60 -1.81 23.64
N LYS A 517 -24.87 -0.55 23.97
CA LYS A 517 -24.46 0.09 25.23
C LYS A 517 -24.97 -0.64 26.47
N HIS A 518 -26.20 -1.14 26.46
CA HIS A 518 -26.80 -1.81 27.61
C HIS A 518 -26.36 -3.27 27.76
N PHE A 519 -26.14 -3.99 26.66
CA PHE A 519 -25.81 -5.42 26.70
C PHE A 519 -24.30 -5.69 26.81
N SER A 520 -23.45 -4.86 26.21
CA SER A 520 -22.03 -5.19 26.04
C SER A 520 -21.12 -4.32 26.91
N LEU A 521 -21.32 -3.00 26.95
CA LEU A 521 -20.38 -2.08 27.63
C LEU A 521 -20.44 -2.15 29.16
N LEU A 522 -21.66 -2.25 29.72
CA LEU A 522 -21.89 -2.28 31.17
C LEU A 522 -21.64 -3.66 31.79
N ALA A 523 -21.87 -4.75 31.04
CA ALA A 523 -21.64 -6.12 31.50
C ALA A 523 -20.15 -6.52 31.49
N LEU A 524 -19.29 -5.70 30.89
CA LEU A 524 -17.84 -5.92 30.78
C LEU A 524 -17.03 -5.02 31.72
N ALA A 525 -17.65 -3.93 32.21
CA ALA A 525 -17.06 -3.02 33.20
C ALA A 525 -17.40 -3.40 34.65
N LEU A 526 -18.32 -4.35 34.85
CA LEU A 526 -18.71 -4.97 36.12
C LEU A 526 -18.29 -6.44 36.11
#